data_AF-A0A8E1RJG2-F1
#
_entry.id   AF-A0A8E1RJG2-F1
#
_cell.length_a   1.000
_cell.length_b   1.000
_cell.length_c   1.000
_cell.angle_alpha   90.00
_cell.angle_beta   90.00
_cell.angle_gamma   90.00
#
_symmetry.space_group_name_H-M   'P 1'
#
loop_
_entity.id
_entity.type
_entity.pdbx_description
1 polymer ?
#
loop_
_entity_poly.entity_id
_entity_poly.type
_entity_poly.pdbx_seq_one_letter_code
_entity_poly.pdbx_strand_id
1 'polypeptide(L)'
;MNDDTKITFKYKKQVVPPTPNNNGNKTNNNSSSTSGNGNSVANQEVISSTPKFPEPRTLPDGTQLPNYAATEGTVVYATKKIYLYKNANFKKDQRIAKYPKVKRINRPMFVVTDYARSNGGALRYKVKDVNHHSKTAGKVGYITASRKFVVKVYYSSMPKSKKVTVIAKRGVNAYKNANLTKKVKHHKTGSHLKVKKMVKHNLTTRYQLSNGDYITANKKLVIHGAY
;
A
#
# COMPACT_ATOMS: atom_id res chain seq x y z
N MET A 1 -16.84 -2.47 -16.92
CA MET A 1 -16.10 -3.42 -16.06
C MET A 1 -15.10 -2.65 -15.18
N ASN A 2 -15.28 -2.73 -13.86
CA ASN A 2 -14.39 -2.44 -12.72
C ASN A 2 -13.71 -1.05 -12.55
N ASP A 3 -14.34 -0.19 -11.74
CA ASP A 3 -13.71 1.03 -11.18
C ASP A 3 -13.19 0.88 -9.73
N ASP A 4 -13.28 -0.31 -9.16
CA ASP A 4 -12.37 -0.73 -8.09
C ASP A 4 -11.04 -1.04 -8.78
N THR A 5 -10.24 -0.01 -9.02
CA THR A 5 -8.92 -0.17 -9.67
C THR A 5 -8.12 -1.21 -8.88
N LYS A 6 -8.03 -2.43 -9.41
CA LYS A 6 -6.99 -3.39 -9.08
C LYS A 6 -5.70 -2.77 -9.57
N ILE A 7 -5.01 -2.03 -8.72
CA ILE A 7 -3.66 -1.61 -9.01
C ILE A 7 -2.75 -2.81 -8.71
N THR A 8 -2.55 -3.64 -9.71
CA THR A 8 -1.59 -4.77 -9.65
C THR A 8 -0.21 -4.21 -9.93
N PHE A 9 0.65 -4.21 -8.90
CA PHE A 9 2.06 -3.85 -9.06
C PHE A 9 2.90 -5.12 -9.11
N LYS A 10 3.61 -5.35 -10.22
CA LYS A 10 4.70 -6.32 -10.28
C LYS A 10 5.93 -5.67 -9.66
N TYR A 11 6.44 -6.22 -8.56
CA TYR A 11 7.67 -5.76 -7.90
C TYR A 11 8.81 -6.70 -8.27
N LYS A 12 9.96 -6.16 -8.67
CA LYS A 12 11.22 -6.92 -8.67
C LYS A 12 11.75 -6.92 -7.23
N LYS A 13 11.64 -8.05 -6.54
CA LYS A 13 12.36 -8.29 -5.29
C LYS A 13 13.83 -8.25 -5.60
N GLN A 14 14.55 -7.26 -5.07
CA GLN A 14 16.00 -7.38 -4.95
C GLN A 14 16.24 -8.46 -3.91
N VAL A 15 16.55 -9.65 -4.42
CA VAL A 15 17.09 -10.75 -3.62
C VAL A 15 18.53 -10.35 -3.35
N VAL A 16 18.83 -9.98 -2.11
CA VAL A 16 20.22 -9.97 -1.65
C VAL A 16 20.63 -11.44 -1.62
N PRO A 17 21.67 -11.86 -2.36
CA PRO A 17 22.13 -13.24 -2.33
C PRO A 17 22.48 -13.62 -0.89
N PRO A 18 22.12 -14.82 -0.40
CA PRO A 18 22.69 -15.31 0.84
C PRO A 18 24.20 -15.36 0.67
N THR A 19 24.91 -14.74 1.61
CA THR A 19 26.35 -14.84 1.75
C THR A 19 26.74 -16.33 1.83
N PRO A 20 27.72 -16.82 1.04
CA PRO A 20 28.09 -18.23 1.08
C PRO A 20 28.71 -18.55 2.45
N ASN A 21 28.07 -19.43 3.22
CA ASN A 21 28.73 -20.07 4.35
C ASN A 21 29.55 -21.24 3.80
N ASN A 22 30.86 -21.03 3.71
CA ASN A 22 31.83 -22.07 3.42
C ASN A 22 31.93 -22.99 4.63
N ASN A 23 31.36 -24.19 4.53
CA ASN A 23 31.95 -25.35 5.18
C ASN A 23 31.60 -26.59 4.36
N GLY A 24 32.56 -27.05 3.56
CA GLY A 24 32.45 -28.27 2.79
C GLY A 24 32.84 -29.48 3.63
N ASN A 25 32.10 -30.59 3.48
CA ASN A 25 32.73 -31.87 3.18
C ASN A 25 31.78 -32.86 2.48
N LYS A 26 32.37 -33.57 1.52
CA LYS A 26 31.95 -34.76 0.72
C LYS A 26 31.20 -35.86 1.51
N THR A 27 30.44 -36.84 0.97
CA THR A 27 30.29 -37.49 -0.36
C THR A 27 29.12 -38.50 -0.36
N ASN A 28 28.54 -38.73 -1.55
CA ASN A 28 28.02 -39.98 -2.17
C ASN A 28 26.70 -40.71 -1.75
N ASN A 29 25.84 -40.88 -2.78
CA ASN A 29 25.07 -42.04 -3.31
C ASN A 29 24.95 -43.31 -2.43
N ASN A 30 23.89 -44.12 -2.40
CA ASN A 30 22.92 -44.56 -3.42
C ASN A 30 21.69 -45.24 -2.74
N SER A 31 20.70 -45.59 -3.58
CA SER A 31 19.38 -46.21 -3.42
C SER A 31 19.11 -47.36 -2.41
N SER A 32 17.81 -47.46 -2.08
CA SER A 32 16.96 -48.66 -1.86
C SER A 32 16.56 -49.10 -0.44
N SER A 33 15.28 -49.51 -0.39
CA SER A 33 14.36 -49.93 0.68
C SER A 33 14.86 -50.90 1.75
N THR A 34 14.30 -50.82 2.98
CA THR A 34 13.44 -51.86 3.61
C THR A 34 12.78 -51.32 4.90
N SER A 35 11.60 -51.88 5.20
CA SER A 35 10.66 -51.68 6.31
C SER A 35 11.26 -51.63 7.73
N GLY A 36 10.71 -50.76 8.57
CA GLY A 36 10.96 -50.68 10.01
C GLY A 36 9.92 -49.81 10.70
N ASN A 37 8.98 -50.46 11.39
CA ASN A 37 7.88 -49.86 12.15
C ASN A 37 8.43 -49.11 13.37
N GLY A 38 8.11 -47.82 13.52
CA GLY A 38 8.60 -46.98 14.61
C GLY A 38 7.69 -45.78 14.83
N ASN A 39 6.78 -45.91 15.80
CA ASN A 39 5.86 -44.87 16.23
C ASN A 39 6.66 -43.71 16.85
N SER A 40 6.54 -42.48 16.31
CA SER A 40 7.07 -41.28 16.97
C SER A 40 6.24 -40.06 16.57
N VAL A 41 5.49 -39.59 17.56
CA VAL A 41 4.62 -38.41 17.51
C VAL A 41 5.50 -37.16 17.34
N ALA A 42 5.57 -36.63 16.12
CA ALA A 42 6.25 -35.38 15.84
C ALA A 42 5.31 -34.19 16.15
N ASN A 43 5.65 -33.50 17.24
CA ASN A 43 5.03 -32.28 17.74
C ASN A 43 5.08 -31.18 16.66
N GLN A 44 3.92 -30.70 16.20
CA GLN A 44 3.85 -29.55 15.28
C GLN A 44 4.22 -28.28 16.03
N GLU A 45 5.40 -27.73 15.75
CA GLU A 45 5.77 -26.37 16.17
C GLU A 45 4.86 -25.36 15.46
N VAL A 46 3.97 -24.75 16.24
CA VAL A 46 3.12 -23.64 15.82
C VAL A 46 4.00 -22.41 15.57
N ILE A 47 4.34 -22.14 14.31
CA ILE A 47 5.03 -20.91 13.93
C ILE A 47 4.07 -19.73 14.13
N SER A 48 4.14 -19.13 15.32
CA SER A 48 3.47 -17.87 15.65
C SER A 48 4.15 -16.72 14.89
N SER A 49 3.74 -16.49 13.64
CA SER A 49 4.20 -15.35 12.87
C SER A 49 3.53 -14.07 13.37
N THR A 50 4.11 -13.43 14.38
CA THR A 50 3.78 -12.04 14.71
C THR A 50 4.10 -11.16 13.49
N PRO A 51 3.17 -10.31 13.02
CA PRO A 51 3.43 -9.48 11.84
C PRO A 51 4.46 -8.40 12.18
N LYS A 52 5.72 -8.60 11.78
CA LYS A 52 6.79 -7.58 11.88
C LYS A 52 6.39 -6.37 11.02
N PHE A 53 6.13 -5.25 11.69
CA PHE A 53 5.94 -3.96 11.03
C PHE A 53 7.23 -3.60 10.27
N PRO A 54 7.17 -3.10 9.02
CA PRO A 54 8.39 -2.74 8.30
C PRO A 54 9.14 -1.66 9.08
N GLU A 55 10.40 -1.96 9.38
CA GLU A 55 11.37 -1.07 10.00
C GLU A 55 11.50 0.24 9.19
N PRO A 56 11.68 1.41 9.82
CA PRO A 56 11.86 2.67 9.10
C PRO A 56 13.07 2.54 8.15
N ARG A 57 12.84 2.71 6.84
CA ARG A 57 13.94 2.65 5.86
C ARG A 57 14.82 3.88 5.98
N THR A 58 16.13 3.66 6.04
CA THR A 58 17.17 4.67 5.90
C THR A 58 17.17 5.21 4.47
N LEU A 59 17.23 6.52 4.30
CA LEU A 59 17.36 7.18 3.00
C LEU A 59 18.77 6.97 2.40
N PRO A 60 18.97 7.22 1.09
CA PRO A 60 20.29 7.14 0.46
C PRO A 60 21.36 8.03 1.10
N ASP A 61 20.95 9.06 1.85
CA ASP A 61 21.81 10.00 2.59
C ASP A 61 22.10 9.57 4.04
N GLY A 62 21.70 8.35 4.44
CA GLY A 62 21.91 7.83 5.80
C GLY A 62 20.90 8.32 6.84
N THR A 63 19.98 9.24 6.49
CA THR A 63 18.99 9.74 7.45
C THR A 63 17.75 8.85 7.54
N GLN A 64 17.23 8.67 8.75
CA GLN A 64 15.99 7.92 8.95
C GLN A 64 14.78 8.70 8.39
N LEU A 65 13.90 7.98 7.71
CA LEU A 65 12.66 8.53 7.23
C LEU A 65 11.71 8.83 8.42
N PRO A 66 11.09 10.02 8.50
CA PRO A 66 10.15 10.32 9.57
C PRO A 66 8.99 9.31 9.63
N ASN A 67 8.50 9.01 10.83
CA ASN A 67 7.40 8.04 11.05
C ASN A 67 6.12 8.34 10.23
N TYR A 68 5.91 9.60 9.86
CA TYR A 68 4.76 10.03 9.11
C TYR A 68 4.86 9.72 7.61
N ALA A 69 6.06 9.44 7.11
CA ALA A 69 6.28 9.29 5.70
C ALA A 69 5.56 8.06 5.13
N ALA A 70 5.20 8.15 3.86
CA ALA A 70 4.68 7.02 3.12
C ALA A 70 5.83 6.14 2.65
N THR A 71 5.70 4.83 2.85
CA THR A 71 6.64 3.84 2.32
C THR A 71 6.61 3.83 0.79
N GLU A 72 7.75 3.55 0.17
CA GLU A 72 7.88 3.37 -1.27
C GLU A 72 6.90 2.30 -1.77
N GLY A 73 6.37 2.50 -2.97
CA GLY A 73 5.28 1.73 -3.56
C GLY A 73 3.89 2.07 -3.00
N THR A 74 3.78 2.78 -1.87
CA THR A 74 2.49 3.19 -1.32
C THR A 74 1.90 4.33 -2.14
N VAL A 75 0.56 4.36 -2.19
CA VAL A 75 -0.17 5.45 -2.85
C VAL A 75 -0.53 6.55 -1.86
N VAL A 76 -0.22 7.78 -2.24
CA VAL A 76 -0.62 9.01 -1.53
C VAL A 76 -1.56 9.85 -2.40
N TYR A 77 -2.32 10.74 -1.79
CA TYR A 77 -3.12 11.72 -2.52
C TYR A 77 -2.95 13.13 -1.96
N ALA A 78 -3.17 14.14 -2.80
CA ALA A 78 -3.09 15.54 -2.41
C ALA A 78 -4.39 16.03 -1.74
N THR A 79 -4.29 16.65 -0.56
CA THR A 79 -5.40 17.29 0.17
C THR A 79 -5.53 18.78 -0.14
N LYS A 80 -4.47 19.40 -0.67
CA LYS A 80 -4.37 20.81 -1.06
C LYS A 80 -3.83 20.93 -2.48
N LYS A 81 -3.84 22.15 -3.01
CA LYS A 81 -3.16 22.47 -4.28
C LYS A 81 -1.67 22.12 -4.17
N ILE A 82 -1.15 21.36 -5.13
CA ILE A 82 0.29 21.06 -5.27
C ILE A 82 0.71 21.17 -6.73
N TYR A 83 2.01 21.20 -6.96
CA TYR A 83 2.61 21.02 -8.29
C TYR A 83 3.50 19.78 -8.26
N LEU A 84 3.64 19.12 -9.40
CA LEU A 84 4.68 18.14 -9.65
C LEU A 84 5.89 18.88 -10.24
N TYR A 85 7.07 18.62 -9.71
CA TYR A 85 8.30 19.31 -10.11
C TYR A 85 9.29 18.34 -10.75
N LYS A 86 10.16 18.87 -11.63
CA LYS A 86 11.31 18.11 -12.16
C LYS A 86 12.29 17.72 -11.06
N ASN A 87 12.52 18.61 -10.08
CA ASN A 87 13.52 18.44 -9.02
C ASN A 87 12.95 18.73 -7.62
N ALA A 88 13.62 18.24 -6.57
CA ALA A 88 13.19 18.31 -5.17
C ALA A 88 13.16 19.73 -4.57
N ASN A 89 13.83 20.70 -5.20
CA ASN A 89 13.93 22.09 -4.72
C ASN A 89 12.74 22.99 -5.09
N PHE A 90 11.84 22.51 -5.94
CA PHE A 90 10.56 23.18 -6.25
C PHE A 90 10.68 24.58 -6.89
N LYS A 91 11.65 24.76 -7.79
CA LYS A 91 11.74 26.00 -8.57
C LYS A 91 10.53 26.16 -9.52
N LYS A 92 10.11 27.39 -9.79
CA LYS A 92 8.86 27.71 -10.51
C LYS A 92 8.89 27.24 -11.98
N ASP A 93 10.02 27.42 -12.63
CA ASP A 93 10.39 26.96 -13.97
C ASP A 93 10.42 25.43 -14.10
N GLN A 94 10.59 24.71 -12.99
CA GLN A 94 10.64 23.25 -12.94
C GLN A 94 9.27 22.58 -12.75
N ARG A 95 8.16 23.34 -12.78
CA ARG A 95 6.80 22.79 -12.64
C ARG A 95 6.41 21.99 -13.90
N ILE A 96 6.07 20.73 -13.70
CA ILE A 96 5.61 19.80 -14.75
C ILE A 96 4.08 19.83 -14.88
N ALA A 97 3.38 19.88 -13.75
CA ALA A 97 1.93 19.80 -13.71
C ALA A 97 1.37 20.50 -12.46
N LYS A 98 0.16 21.04 -12.57
CA LYS A 98 -0.61 21.65 -11.48
C LYS A 98 -1.75 20.73 -11.08
N TYR A 99 -1.92 20.53 -9.78
CA TYR A 99 -3.01 19.75 -9.21
C TYR A 99 -3.84 20.65 -8.29
N PRO A 100 -5.06 21.06 -8.68
CA PRO A 100 -5.89 21.91 -7.84
C PRO A 100 -6.42 21.17 -6.60
N LYS A 101 -6.90 21.95 -5.62
CA LYS A 101 -7.67 21.40 -4.49
C LYS A 101 -9.01 20.93 -5.02
N VAL A 102 -9.37 19.67 -4.74
CA VAL A 102 -10.62 19.05 -5.22
C VAL A 102 -11.32 18.24 -4.12
N LYS A 103 -12.60 17.91 -4.33
CA LYS A 103 -13.39 17.03 -3.46
C LYS A 103 -12.67 15.69 -3.27
N ARG A 104 -12.84 15.05 -2.10
CA ARG A 104 -12.11 13.83 -1.69
C ARG A 104 -12.08 12.74 -2.77
N ILE A 105 -13.25 12.44 -3.32
CA ILE A 105 -13.44 11.42 -4.37
C ILE A 105 -12.64 11.69 -5.65
N ASN A 106 -12.28 12.94 -5.92
CA ASN A 106 -11.57 13.37 -7.13
C ASN A 106 -10.09 13.67 -6.87
N ARG A 107 -9.59 13.50 -5.63
CA ARG A 107 -8.21 13.87 -5.29
C ARG A 107 -7.19 13.09 -6.13
N PRO A 108 -6.15 13.76 -6.65
CA PRO A 108 -5.15 13.10 -7.48
C PRO A 108 -4.29 12.18 -6.63
N MET A 109 -4.02 10.99 -7.17
CA MET A 109 -3.21 9.94 -6.55
C MET A 109 -1.84 9.83 -7.18
N PHE A 110 -0.87 9.46 -6.36
CA PHE A 110 0.54 9.33 -6.73
C PHE A 110 1.13 8.11 -6.05
N VAL A 111 1.85 7.28 -6.80
CA VAL A 111 2.65 6.19 -6.23
C VAL A 111 3.99 6.78 -5.82
N VAL A 112 4.40 6.60 -4.57
CA VAL A 112 5.75 6.95 -4.11
C VAL A 112 6.73 5.95 -4.71
N THR A 113 7.71 6.43 -5.46
CA THR A 113 8.72 5.58 -6.10
C THR A 113 10.10 5.78 -5.53
N ASP A 114 10.33 6.91 -4.85
CA ASP A 114 11.60 7.23 -4.20
C ASP A 114 11.40 8.45 -3.28
N TYR A 115 12.48 8.88 -2.63
CA TYR A 115 12.53 10.06 -1.77
C TYR A 115 13.66 10.98 -2.18
N ALA A 116 13.56 12.23 -1.76
CA ALA A 116 14.66 13.18 -1.85
C ALA A 116 14.53 14.21 -0.73
N ARG A 117 15.61 14.94 -0.46
CA ARG A 117 15.57 16.17 0.33
C ARG A 117 15.77 17.37 -0.59
N SER A 118 15.08 18.47 -0.28
CA SER A 118 15.49 19.77 -0.83
C SER A 118 16.80 20.21 -0.20
N ASN A 119 17.46 21.24 -0.76
CA ASN A 119 18.64 21.87 -0.17
C ASN A 119 18.42 22.31 1.28
N GLY A 120 17.22 22.78 1.63
CA GLY A 120 16.83 23.10 3.01
C GLY A 120 16.38 21.90 3.86
N GLY A 121 16.72 20.66 3.50
CA GLY A 121 16.43 19.44 4.26
C GLY A 121 15.00 18.90 4.22
N ALA A 122 14.05 19.63 3.61
CA ALA A 122 12.65 19.20 3.55
C ALA A 122 12.46 17.92 2.71
N LEU A 123 11.77 16.94 3.29
CA LEU A 123 11.45 15.67 2.62
C LEU A 123 10.50 15.87 1.42
N ARG A 124 10.85 15.25 0.30
CA ARG A 124 10.08 15.15 -0.93
C ARG A 124 9.85 13.68 -1.30
N TYR A 125 8.71 13.41 -1.94
CA TYR A 125 8.50 12.14 -2.62
C TYR A 125 8.82 12.32 -4.09
N LYS A 126 9.60 11.39 -4.66
CA LYS A 126 9.55 11.11 -6.09
C LYS A 126 8.33 10.23 -6.32
N VAL A 127 7.52 10.58 -7.30
CA VAL A 127 6.24 9.92 -7.54
C VAL A 127 5.96 9.70 -9.00
N LYS A 128 5.10 8.72 -9.27
CA LYS A 128 4.39 8.54 -10.54
C LYS A 128 2.92 8.91 -10.37
N ASP A 129 2.39 9.76 -11.25
CA ASP A 129 0.97 10.06 -11.35
C ASP A 129 0.20 8.82 -11.85
N VAL A 130 -0.82 8.38 -11.10
CA VAL A 130 -1.68 7.22 -11.41
C VAL A 130 -3.15 7.59 -11.66
N ASN A 131 -3.41 8.84 -12.04
CA ASN A 131 -4.74 9.32 -12.40
C ASN A 131 -5.03 9.00 -13.88
N HIS A 132 -5.29 7.73 -14.21
CA HIS A 132 -5.36 7.19 -15.58
C HIS A 132 -6.23 7.95 -16.59
N HIS A 133 -7.21 8.74 -16.14
CA HIS A 133 -8.09 9.54 -17.00
C HIS A 133 -7.61 10.99 -17.21
N SER A 134 -6.47 11.40 -16.65
CA SER A 134 -5.94 12.76 -16.79
C SER A 134 -4.80 12.81 -17.82
N LYS A 135 -4.59 14.00 -18.42
CA LYS A 135 -3.41 14.30 -19.25
C LYS A 135 -2.07 14.22 -18.49
N THR A 136 -2.11 14.06 -17.18
CA THR A 136 -0.91 13.97 -16.33
C THR A 136 -0.59 12.53 -15.94
N ALA A 137 -1.43 11.56 -16.31
CA ALA A 137 -1.21 10.14 -16.05
C ALA A 137 0.19 9.70 -16.48
N GLY A 138 0.87 8.96 -15.60
CA GLY A 138 2.20 8.43 -15.86
C GLY A 138 3.35 9.43 -15.68
N LYS A 139 3.10 10.73 -15.55
CA LYS A 139 4.16 11.72 -15.29
C LYS A 139 4.90 11.40 -13.99
N VAL A 140 6.22 11.51 -14.05
CA VAL A 140 7.12 11.32 -12.91
C VAL A 140 7.71 12.65 -12.49
N GLY A 141 7.90 12.84 -11.19
CA GLY A 141 8.54 14.03 -10.63
C GLY A 141 8.44 14.06 -9.12
N TYR A 142 8.64 15.23 -8.54
CA TYR A 142 8.69 15.42 -7.09
C TYR A 142 7.47 16.18 -6.56
N ILE A 143 6.92 15.71 -5.45
CA ILE A 143 5.86 16.37 -4.67
C ILE A 143 6.26 16.47 -3.19
N THR A 144 5.57 17.34 -2.45
CA THR A 144 5.86 17.54 -1.02
C THR A 144 5.52 16.28 -0.22
N ALA A 145 6.36 15.91 0.75
CA ALA A 145 6.03 14.83 1.69
C ALA A 145 5.27 15.34 2.94
N SER A 146 5.00 16.65 3.03
CA SER A 146 4.31 17.24 4.17
C SER A 146 2.89 16.70 4.32
N ARG A 147 2.57 16.17 5.51
CA ARG A 147 1.22 15.72 5.89
C ARG A 147 0.13 16.79 5.72
N LYS A 148 0.51 18.07 5.74
CA LYS A 148 -0.42 19.19 5.51
C LYS A 148 -0.98 19.22 4.07
N PHE A 149 -0.30 18.57 3.13
CA PHE A 149 -0.63 18.60 1.69
C PHE A 149 -0.85 17.22 1.10
N VAL A 150 -0.18 16.19 1.61
CA VAL A 150 -0.15 14.83 1.04
C VAL A 150 -0.34 13.81 2.14
N VAL A 151 -1.25 12.85 1.93
CA VAL A 151 -1.56 11.80 2.91
C VAL A 151 -1.70 10.42 2.23
N LYS A 152 -1.45 9.35 2.99
CA LYS A 152 -1.66 7.96 2.54
C LYS A 152 -3.12 7.74 2.12
N VAL A 153 -3.31 7.07 0.98
CA VAL A 153 -4.63 6.74 0.41
C VAL A 153 -5.42 5.77 1.29
N TYR A 154 -4.74 4.78 1.86
CA TYR A 154 -5.39 3.76 2.66
C TYR A 154 -5.52 4.18 4.14
N TYR A 155 -6.62 3.79 4.79
CA TYR A 155 -6.75 3.90 6.24
C TYR A 155 -5.78 2.96 6.95
N SER A 156 -5.26 3.40 8.09
CA SER A 156 -4.40 2.60 8.98
C SER A 156 -5.04 2.33 10.34
N SER A 157 -6.29 2.77 10.54
CA SER A 157 -7.05 2.61 11.79
C SER A 157 -8.51 2.22 11.55
N MET A 158 -9.08 1.51 12.51
CA MET A 158 -10.51 1.18 12.52
C MET A 158 -11.35 2.44 12.78
N PRO A 159 -12.53 2.59 12.13
CA PRO A 159 -13.48 3.61 12.51
C PRO A 159 -13.97 3.37 13.94
N LYS A 160 -14.03 4.41 14.77
CA LYS A 160 -14.54 4.33 16.16
C LYS A 160 -15.96 3.74 16.21
N SER A 161 -16.81 4.11 15.25
CA SER A 161 -18.19 3.63 15.13
C SER A 161 -18.33 2.21 14.57
N LYS A 162 -17.22 1.54 14.21
CA LYS A 162 -17.22 0.27 13.46
C LYS A 162 -18.07 0.30 12.19
N LYS A 163 -18.25 1.50 11.59
CA LYS A 163 -19.00 1.71 10.35
C LYS A 163 -18.18 2.51 9.34
N VAL A 164 -18.33 2.16 8.08
CA VAL A 164 -17.85 2.96 6.95
C VAL A 164 -18.98 3.23 5.96
N THR A 165 -18.95 4.39 5.33
CA THR A 165 -19.86 4.76 4.24
C THR A 165 -19.13 4.70 2.90
N VAL A 166 -19.78 4.13 1.89
CA VAL A 166 -19.29 4.14 0.49
C VAL A 166 -19.48 5.53 -0.11
N ILE A 167 -18.41 6.18 -0.56
CA ILE A 167 -18.43 7.52 -1.15
C ILE A 167 -18.03 7.53 -2.64
N ALA A 168 -17.53 6.41 -3.16
CA ALA A 168 -17.18 6.27 -4.58
C ALA A 168 -18.44 6.44 -5.45
N LYS A 169 -18.38 7.27 -6.49
CA LYS A 169 -19.53 7.53 -7.40
C LYS A 169 -20.13 6.25 -7.98
N ARG A 170 -19.28 5.27 -8.32
CA ARG A 170 -19.68 3.98 -8.91
C ARG A 170 -19.84 2.87 -7.86
N GLY A 171 -19.91 3.21 -6.57
CA GLY A 171 -19.95 2.23 -5.49
C GLY A 171 -18.62 1.50 -5.27
N VAL A 172 -18.66 0.44 -4.46
CA VAL A 172 -17.53 -0.43 -4.10
C VAL A 172 -17.99 -1.87 -4.11
N ASN A 173 -17.17 -2.81 -4.59
CA ASN A 173 -17.46 -4.23 -4.47
C ASN A 173 -16.93 -4.83 -3.16
N ALA A 174 -17.65 -5.83 -2.66
CA ALA A 174 -17.21 -6.73 -1.60
C ALA A 174 -16.72 -8.06 -2.20
N TYR A 175 -15.78 -8.71 -1.52
CA TYR A 175 -15.03 -9.86 -2.01
C TYR A 175 -14.87 -10.93 -0.93
N LYS A 176 -14.75 -12.22 -1.29
CA LYS A 176 -14.46 -13.27 -0.29
C LYS A 176 -13.05 -13.17 0.32
N ASN A 177 -12.09 -12.67 -0.46
CA ASN A 177 -10.67 -12.72 -0.07
C ASN A 177 -10.10 -11.32 0.16
N ALA A 178 -9.15 -11.20 1.11
CA ALA A 178 -8.47 -9.93 1.42
C ALA A 178 -7.69 -9.33 0.23
N ASN A 179 -7.26 -10.17 -0.73
CA ASN A 179 -6.63 -9.72 -1.98
C ASN A 179 -7.63 -9.15 -3.01
N LEU A 180 -8.92 -8.99 -2.65
CA LEU A 180 -10.01 -8.51 -3.50
C LEU A 180 -10.24 -9.40 -4.74
N THR A 181 -10.25 -10.72 -4.50
CA THR A 181 -10.66 -11.73 -5.48
C THR A 181 -11.98 -12.38 -5.06
N LYS A 182 -12.66 -13.03 -6.01
CA LYS A 182 -14.00 -13.62 -5.81
C LYS A 182 -15.00 -12.56 -5.32
N LYS A 183 -15.41 -11.67 -6.25
CA LYS A 183 -16.44 -10.65 -5.98
C LYS A 183 -17.74 -11.34 -5.54
N VAL A 184 -18.42 -10.78 -4.54
CA VAL A 184 -19.67 -11.34 -3.99
C VAL A 184 -20.84 -10.38 -3.98
N LYS A 185 -20.58 -9.09 -3.80
CA LYS A 185 -21.65 -8.08 -3.71
C LYS A 185 -21.15 -6.73 -4.19
N HIS A 186 -22.06 -5.92 -4.71
CA HIS A 186 -21.81 -4.53 -5.04
C HIS A 186 -22.57 -3.62 -4.07
N HIS A 187 -21.88 -2.64 -3.50
CA HIS A 187 -22.45 -1.62 -2.61
C HIS A 187 -22.47 -0.27 -3.30
N LYS A 188 -23.68 0.31 -3.44
CA LYS A 188 -23.87 1.63 -4.04
C LYS A 188 -23.30 2.74 -3.13
N THR A 189 -23.05 3.91 -3.70
CA THR A 189 -22.76 5.13 -2.95
C THR A 189 -23.79 5.35 -1.83
N GLY A 190 -23.36 5.82 -0.67
CA GLY A 190 -24.21 6.00 0.51
C GLY A 190 -24.41 4.74 1.35
N SER A 191 -23.99 3.55 0.88
CA SER A 191 -24.12 2.33 1.68
C SER A 191 -23.31 2.41 2.97
N HIS A 192 -23.96 2.17 4.11
CA HIS A 192 -23.31 2.05 5.42
C HIS A 192 -22.97 0.58 5.72
N LEU A 193 -21.70 0.30 5.95
CA LEU A 193 -21.17 -1.06 6.11
C LEU A 193 -20.56 -1.21 7.50
N LYS A 194 -21.01 -2.22 8.25
CA LYS A 194 -20.43 -2.59 9.54
C LYS A 194 -19.11 -3.34 9.30
N VAL A 195 -18.04 -2.86 9.94
CA VAL A 195 -16.69 -3.42 9.80
C VAL A 195 -16.27 -4.12 11.10
N LYS A 196 -15.77 -5.35 10.97
CA LYS A 196 -15.32 -6.17 12.09
C LYS A 196 -13.86 -5.91 12.43
N LYS A 197 -12.98 -5.92 11.42
CA LYS A 197 -11.54 -5.71 11.58
C LYS A 197 -10.90 -5.11 10.34
N MET A 198 -9.68 -4.60 10.50
CA MET A 198 -8.84 -4.19 9.39
C MET A 198 -7.80 -5.27 9.10
N VAL A 199 -7.54 -5.51 7.81
CA VAL A 199 -6.51 -6.44 7.36
C VAL A 199 -5.54 -5.71 6.43
N LYS A 200 -4.25 -5.92 6.62
CA LYS A 200 -3.20 -5.45 5.70
C LYS A 200 -2.99 -6.49 4.61
N HIS A 201 -2.85 -6.04 3.37
CA HIS A 201 -2.47 -6.86 2.23
C HIS A 201 -1.44 -6.07 1.41
N ASN A 202 -0.17 -6.48 1.49
CA ASN A 202 0.97 -5.75 0.96
C ASN A 202 1.01 -4.30 1.47
N LEU A 203 1.09 -3.30 0.59
CA LEU A 203 1.12 -1.87 0.92
C LEU A 203 -0.27 -1.24 1.08
N THR A 204 -1.32 -2.07 1.13
CA THR A 204 -2.70 -1.61 1.13
C THR A 204 -3.48 -2.22 2.29
N THR A 205 -4.63 -1.64 2.64
CA THR A 205 -5.48 -2.16 3.71
C THR A 205 -6.91 -2.42 3.24
N ARG A 206 -7.60 -3.28 3.97
CA ARG A 206 -8.95 -3.77 3.74
C ARG A 206 -9.75 -3.68 5.01
N TYR A 207 -11.06 -3.49 4.89
CA TYR A 207 -11.97 -3.80 5.97
C TYR A 207 -12.60 -5.16 5.73
N GLN A 208 -12.58 -6.01 6.75
CA GLN A 208 -13.47 -7.16 6.80
C GLN A 208 -14.81 -6.68 7.37
N LEU A 209 -15.89 -6.94 6.65
CA LEU A 209 -17.26 -6.69 7.05
C LEU A 209 -17.72 -7.71 8.09
N SER A 210 -18.81 -7.42 8.81
CA SER A 210 -19.36 -8.33 9.83
C SER A 210 -19.75 -9.71 9.27
N ASN A 211 -20.10 -9.79 7.98
CA ASN A 211 -20.43 -11.04 7.28
C ASN A 211 -19.19 -11.78 6.73
N GLY A 212 -17.98 -11.34 7.05
CA GLY A 212 -16.73 -11.98 6.65
C GLY A 212 -16.15 -11.52 5.30
N ASP A 213 -16.92 -10.81 4.47
CA ASP A 213 -16.46 -10.30 3.19
C ASP A 213 -15.50 -9.11 3.36
N TYR A 214 -14.73 -8.80 2.32
CA TYR A 214 -13.70 -7.76 2.32
C TYR A 214 -14.04 -6.63 1.36
N ILE A 215 -13.80 -5.40 1.79
CA ILE A 215 -13.84 -4.20 0.95
C ILE A 215 -12.53 -3.43 1.05
N THR A 216 -12.28 -2.56 0.07
CA THR A 216 -11.15 -1.63 0.10
C THR A 216 -11.24 -0.64 1.28
N ALA A 217 -10.09 -0.32 1.87
CA ALA A 217 -9.97 0.77 2.86
C ALA A 217 -9.39 2.06 2.23
N ASN A 218 -9.56 2.25 0.92
CA ASN A 218 -9.15 3.45 0.21
C ASN A 218 -10.05 4.65 0.59
N LYS A 219 -9.44 5.72 1.11
CA LYS A 219 -10.10 6.95 1.57
C LYS A 219 -10.87 7.72 0.48
N LYS A 220 -10.61 7.45 -0.80
CA LYS A 220 -11.40 8.02 -1.92
C LYS A 220 -12.69 7.24 -2.17
N LEU A 221 -12.77 6.00 -1.70
CA LEU A 221 -13.88 5.09 -1.98
C LEU A 221 -14.78 4.87 -0.77
N VAL A 222 -14.21 4.95 0.44
CA VAL A 222 -14.95 4.85 1.70
C VAL A 222 -14.54 5.94 2.70
N ILE A 223 -15.41 6.23 3.66
CA ILE A 223 -15.16 7.14 4.78
C ILE A 223 -15.66 6.54 6.10
N HIS A 224 -15.05 6.92 7.21
CA HIS A 224 -15.45 6.46 8.55
C HIS A 224 -16.75 7.14 8.99
N GLY A 225 -17.61 6.39 9.68
CA GLY A 225 -18.89 6.91 10.20
C GLY A 225 -20.04 6.79 9.20
N ALA A 226 -21.21 7.29 9.60
CA ALA A 226 -22.27 7.65 8.67
C ALA A 226 -21.89 9.01 8.08
N TYR A 227 -21.88 9.11 6.75
CA TYR A 227 -21.46 10.29 5.99
C TYR A 227 -22.59 10.69 5.07
#